data_AF-A0A833UBG6-F1
#
_entry.id   AF-A0A833UBG6-F1
#
_cell.length_a   1.000
_cell.length_b   1.000
_cell.length_c   1.000
_cell.angle_alpha   90.00
_cell.angle_beta   90.00
_cell.angle_gamma   90.00
#
_symmetry.space_group_name_H-M   'P 1'
#
loop_
_entity.id
_entity.type
_entity.pdbx_description
1 polymer ?
#
loop_
_entity_poly.entity_id
_entity_poly.type
_entity_poly.pdbx_seq_one_letter_code
_entity_poly.pdbx_strand_id
1 'polypeptide(L)'
;MCKYLILKVSSLNDFYSTNILDTYSVALHIHSMNIDERLARKDLSLVNQIARIKINDTELNFYSFATKYCSHHCPDVYPIYDSFVSKMLTAYKKKDKFDQFTLVDMKNYEKFVRVVYNFRQYYKLEEFTIRQIDIFLWLLGKEFKKSTETN
;
A
#
# COMPACT_ATOMS: atom_id res chain seq x y z
N MET A 1 -3.47 25.77 -4.92
CA MET A 1 -2.81 24.66 -4.20
C MET A 1 -3.70 23.39 -4.13
N CYS A 2 -4.99 23.45 -3.76
CA CYS A 2 -5.89 22.27 -3.74
C CYS A 2 -6.10 21.53 -5.08
N LYS A 3 -6.03 22.20 -6.23
CA LYS A 3 -6.34 21.58 -7.54
C LYS A 3 -5.42 20.40 -7.87
N TYR A 4 -4.11 20.51 -7.60
CA TYR A 4 -3.15 19.44 -7.90
C TYR A 4 -3.34 18.22 -7.00
N LEU A 5 -3.80 18.42 -5.76
CA LEU A 5 -4.03 17.32 -4.83
C LEU A 5 -5.26 16.50 -5.23
N ILE A 6 -6.36 17.16 -5.60
CA ILE A 6 -7.55 16.47 -6.13
C ILE A 6 -7.18 15.66 -7.37
N LEU A 7 -6.41 16.23 -8.30
CA LEU A 7 -5.94 15.50 -9.48
C LEU A 7 -5.13 14.25 -9.10
N LYS A 8 -4.18 14.35 -8.15
CA LYS A 8 -3.43 13.18 -7.66
C LYS A 8 -4.35 12.10 -7.10
N VAL A 9 -5.31 12.49 -6.26
CA VAL A 9 -6.25 11.56 -5.61
C VAL A 9 -7.14 10.89 -6.66
N SER A 10 -7.77 11.67 -7.55
CA SER A 10 -8.65 11.15 -8.60
C SER A 10 -7.90 10.25 -9.57
N SER A 11 -6.73 10.68 -10.09
CA SER A 11 -5.93 9.87 -11.01
C SER A 11 -5.48 8.54 -10.39
N LEU A 12 -5.09 8.54 -9.11
CA LEU A 12 -4.72 7.29 -8.43
C LEU A 12 -5.93 6.40 -8.15
N ASN A 13 -7.06 6.99 -7.81
CA ASN A 13 -8.30 6.25 -7.60
C ASN A 13 -8.73 5.52 -8.86
N ASP A 14 -8.65 6.18 -10.01
CA ASP A 14 -9.01 5.62 -11.31
C ASP A 14 -7.98 4.55 -11.73
N PHE A 15 -6.68 4.87 -11.66
CA PHE A 15 -5.61 3.97 -12.10
C PHE A 15 -5.60 2.63 -11.34
N TYR A 16 -5.88 2.66 -10.04
CA TYR A 16 -5.90 1.46 -9.20
C TYR A 16 -7.30 0.95 -8.87
N SER A 17 -8.34 1.60 -9.39
CA SER A 17 -9.75 1.27 -9.11
C SER A 17 -10.04 1.12 -7.61
N THR A 18 -9.60 2.09 -6.79
CA THR A 18 -9.78 2.02 -5.32
C THR A 18 -11.21 2.31 -4.85
N ASN A 19 -12.11 2.64 -5.78
CA ASN A 19 -13.55 2.87 -5.55
C ASN A 19 -13.86 3.95 -4.50
N ILE A 20 -13.02 4.97 -4.40
CA ILE A 20 -13.29 6.17 -3.61
C ILE A 20 -14.29 7.02 -4.38
N LEU A 21 -15.50 7.15 -3.85
CA LEU A 21 -16.56 7.96 -4.45
C LEU A 21 -16.28 9.46 -4.26
N ASP A 22 -15.99 9.85 -3.02
CA ASP A 22 -15.75 11.25 -2.66
C ASP A 22 -14.25 11.58 -2.63
N THR A 23 -13.66 11.64 -3.81
CA THR A 23 -12.22 11.99 -3.97
C THR A 23 -11.90 13.40 -3.46
N TYR A 24 -12.89 14.30 -3.43
CA TYR A 24 -12.71 15.66 -2.92
C TYR A 24 -12.49 15.67 -1.41
N SER A 25 -13.34 14.98 -0.64
CA SER A 25 -13.17 14.87 0.82
C SER A 25 -11.85 14.20 1.19
N VAL A 26 -11.42 13.19 0.43
CA VAL A 26 -10.11 12.56 0.62
C VAL A 26 -8.97 13.55 0.38
N ALA A 27 -9.03 14.33 -0.69
CA ALA A 27 -8.03 15.36 -0.98
C ALA A 27 -8.00 16.45 0.11
N LEU A 28 -9.15 16.93 0.58
CA LEU A 28 -9.21 17.90 1.69
C LEU A 28 -8.61 17.35 2.97
N HIS A 29 -8.90 16.09 3.30
CA HIS A 29 -8.32 15.42 4.46
C HIS A 29 -6.79 15.35 4.37
N ILE A 30 -6.25 14.91 3.24
CA ILE A 30 -4.79 14.86 3.04
C ILE A 30 -4.18 16.27 3.11
N HIS A 31 -4.86 17.29 2.56
CA HIS A 31 -4.39 18.66 2.61
C HIS A 31 -4.27 19.19 4.05
N SER A 32 -5.29 18.94 4.88
CA SER A 32 -5.32 19.44 6.26
C SER A 32 -4.27 18.80 7.17
N MET A 33 -3.78 17.60 6.81
CA MET A 33 -2.73 16.90 7.55
C MET A 33 -1.31 17.48 7.35
N ASN A 34 -1.11 18.39 6.38
CA ASN A 34 0.19 19.01 6.06
C ASN A 34 1.36 18.00 5.99
N ILE A 35 1.22 17.02 5.10
CA ILE A 35 2.02 15.78 5.14
C ILE A 35 3.43 15.87 4.54
N ASP A 36 3.78 16.99 3.90
CA ASP A 36 4.99 17.11 3.07
C ASP A 36 6.29 16.86 3.88
N GLU A 37 6.40 17.42 5.08
CA GLU A 37 7.56 17.22 5.96
C GLU A 37 7.67 15.74 6.41
N ARG A 38 6.54 15.09 6.65
CA ARG A 38 6.49 13.69 7.07
C ARG A 38 6.85 12.73 5.93
N LEU A 39 6.40 13.03 4.71
CA LEU A 39 6.83 12.32 3.50
C LEU A 39 8.33 12.47 3.26
N ALA A 40 8.88 13.68 3.44
CA ALA A 40 10.31 13.93 3.29
C ALA A 40 11.15 13.14 4.31
N ARG A 41 10.63 12.97 5.53
CA ARG A 41 11.23 12.15 6.60
C ARG A 41 10.92 10.66 6.49
N LYS A 42 10.21 10.21 5.44
CA LYS A 42 9.86 8.80 5.22
C LYS A 42 9.07 8.18 6.37
N ASP A 43 8.20 8.97 6.99
CA ASP A 43 7.35 8.52 8.10
C ASP A 43 6.34 7.47 7.60
N LEU A 44 6.50 6.23 8.03
CA LEU A 44 5.65 5.11 7.64
C LEU A 44 4.27 5.15 8.32
N SER A 45 4.19 5.70 9.53
CA SER A 45 2.94 5.80 10.28
C SER A 45 1.90 6.68 9.55
N LEU A 46 2.38 7.57 8.68
CA LEU A 46 1.56 8.46 7.86
C LEU A 46 0.53 7.71 7.03
N VAL A 47 0.87 6.52 6.51
CA VAL A 47 -0.04 5.74 5.66
C VAL A 47 -1.29 5.34 6.41
N ASN A 48 -1.16 4.83 7.64
CA ASN A 48 -2.32 4.47 8.45
C ASN A 48 -3.17 5.68 8.85
N GLN A 49 -2.57 6.88 8.96
CA GLN A 49 -3.28 8.10 9.27
C GLN A 49 -4.06 8.62 8.06
N ILE A 50 -3.43 8.69 6.88
CA ILE A 50 -4.10 9.05 5.61
C ILE A 50 -5.24 8.09 5.30
N ALA A 51 -5.07 6.80 5.64
CA ALA A 51 -6.07 5.79 5.40
C ALA A 51 -7.39 6.02 6.15
N ARG A 52 -7.35 6.63 7.35
CA ARG A 52 -8.52 6.79 8.22
C ARG A 52 -9.14 8.16 8.01
N ILE A 53 -10.28 8.18 7.32
CA ILE A 53 -10.97 9.41 6.99
C ILE A 53 -12.34 9.38 7.66
N LYS A 54 -12.63 10.46 8.40
CA LYS A 54 -13.95 10.67 8.97
C LYS A 54 -14.75 11.56 8.02
N ILE A 55 -15.78 10.99 7.38
CA ILE A 55 -16.74 11.72 6.56
C ILE A 55 -18.06 11.70 7.31
N ASN A 56 -18.50 12.87 7.77
CA ASN A 56 -19.61 13.01 8.73
C ASN A 56 -19.36 12.15 10.00
N ASP A 57 -20.29 11.26 10.36
CA ASP A 57 -20.17 10.35 11.50
C ASP A 57 -19.61 8.97 11.15
N THR A 58 -19.22 8.74 9.88
CA THR A 58 -18.67 7.47 9.44
C THR A 58 -17.16 7.54 9.30
N GLU A 59 -16.46 6.62 9.98
CA GLU A 59 -15.03 6.39 9.75
C GLU A 59 -14.85 5.39 8.61
N LEU A 60 -14.17 5.81 7.55
CA LEU A 60 -13.81 5.00 6.41
C LEU A 60 -12.32 4.72 6.42
N ASN A 61 -11.94 3.52 5.98
CA ASN A 61 -10.56 3.09 5.92
C ASN A 61 -10.13 2.79 4.47
N PHE A 62 -9.44 3.76 3.87
CA PHE A 62 -8.88 3.69 2.52
C PHE A 62 -7.42 3.22 2.53
N TYR A 63 -7.08 2.20 3.32
CA TYR A 63 -5.72 1.71 3.49
C TYR A 63 -4.99 1.40 2.18
N SER A 64 -5.63 0.65 1.27
CA SER A 64 -5.05 0.31 -0.04
C SER A 64 -4.69 1.57 -0.83
N PHE A 65 -5.57 2.56 -0.85
CA PHE A 65 -5.33 3.85 -1.50
C PHE A 65 -4.19 4.61 -0.83
N ALA A 66 -4.17 4.71 0.49
CA ALA A 66 -3.12 5.42 1.23
C ALA A 66 -1.73 4.85 0.94
N THR A 67 -1.60 3.51 0.83
CA THR A 67 -0.32 2.89 0.45
C THR A 67 0.13 3.31 -0.95
N LYS A 68 -0.80 3.36 -1.91
CA LYS A 68 -0.55 3.78 -3.30
C LYS A 68 -0.17 5.25 -3.36
N TYR A 69 -0.92 6.09 -2.66
CA TYR A 69 -0.66 7.51 -2.56
C TYR A 69 0.78 7.77 -2.07
N CYS A 70 1.19 7.20 -0.95
CA CYS A 70 2.56 7.38 -0.45
C CYS A 70 3.63 6.74 -1.34
N SER A 71 3.34 5.59 -1.96
CA SER A 71 4.24 4.95 -2.94
C SER A 71 4.54 5.84 -4.14
N HIS A 72 3.54 6.56 -4.67
CA HIS A 72 3.75 7.51 -5.77
C HIS A 72 4.57 8.74 -5.36
N HIS A 73 4.73 9.01 -4.06
CA HIS A 73 5.64 10.03 -3.55
C HIS A 73 7.06 9.49 -3.31
N CYS A 74 7.21 8.28 -2.77
CA CYS A 74 8.52 7.65 -2.55
C CYS A 74 8.45 6.12 -2.66
N PRO A 75 8.60 5.56 -3.87
CA PRO A 75 8.21 4.17 -4.14
C PRO A 75 9.13 3.13 -3.48
N ASP A 76 10.39 3.47 -3.23
CA ASP A 76 11.35 2.55 -2.59
C ASP A 76 11.24 2.54 -1.05
N VAL A 77 10.37 3.39 -0.50
CA VAL A 77 10.10 3.48 0.94
C VAL A 77 8.73 2.92 1.27
N TYR A 78 7.75 3.23 0.41
CA TYR A 78 6.35 2.90 0.63
C TYR A 78 5.91 1.78 -0.31
N PRO A 79 6.10 0.49 0.04
CA PRO A 79 5.54 -0.62 -0.72
C PRO A 79 4.01 -0.51 -0.78
N ILE A 80 3.44 -0.90 -1.92
CA ILE A 80 2.00 -0.91 -2.14
C ILE A 80 1.39 -2.15 -1.47
N TYR A 81 0.37 -1.91 -0.65
CA TYR A 81 -0.47 -2.99 -0.17
C TYR A 81 -1.64 -3.22 -1.13
N ASP A 82 -1.83 -4.47 -1.55
CA ASP A 82 -3.06 -4.96 -2.14
C ASP A 82 -3.32 -6.43 -1.81
N SER A 83 -4.43 -6.96 -2.34
CA SER A 83 -4.85 -8.33 -2.09
C SER A 83 -3.89 -9.37 -2.70
N PHE A 84 -3.26 -9.10 -3.85
CA PHE A 84 -2.29 -10.01 -4.47
C PHE A 84 -1.01 -10.07 -3.65
N VAL A 85 -0.45 -8.92 -3.29
CA VAL A 85 0.77 -8.82 -2.47
C VAL A 85 0.55 -9.54 -1.13
N SER A 86 -0.56 -9.25 -0.44
CA SER A 86 -0.89 -9.90 0.84
C SER A 86 -1.05 -11.42 0.70
N LYS A 87 -1.63 -11.89 -0.40
CA LYS A 87 -1.86 -13.32 -0.66
C LYS A 87 -0.56 -14.05 -0.95
N MET A 88 0.33 -13.43 -1.75
CA MET A 88 1.66 -14.00 -2.06
C MET A 88 2.56 -14.05 -0.82
N LEU A 89 2.67 -12.97 -0.06
CA LEU A 89 3.43 -12.97 1.20
C LEU A 89 2.91 -14.04 2.17
N THR A 90 1.59 -14.21 2.26
CA THR A 90 1.00 -15.27 3.10
C THR A 90 1.32 -16.68 2.57
N ALA A 91 1.34 -16.88 1.26
CA ALA A 91 1.69 -18.16 0.65
C ALA A 91 3.16 -18.53 0.90
N TYR A 92 4.09 -17.60 0.67
CA TYR A 92 5.51 -17.79 0.97
C TYR A 92 5.77 -17.98 2.46
N LYS A 93 5.02 -17.28 3.33
CA LYS A 93 5.08 -17.52 4.77
C LYS A 93 4.75 -18.98 5.09
N LYS A 94 3.68 -19.53 4.50
CA LYS A 94 3.26 -20.92 4.78
C LYS A 94 4.26 -21.93 4.24
N LYS A 95 4.83 -21.66 3.06
CA LYS A 95 5.74 -22.56 2.36
C LYS A 95 7.13 -22.58 3.02
N ASP A 96 7.73 -21.40 3.19
CA ASP A 96 9.15 -21.28 3.50
C ASP A 96 9.39 -20.70 4.91
N LYS A 97 8.32 -20.27 5.60
CA LYS A 97 8.36 -19.73 6.98
C LYS A 97 9.32 -18.54 7.13
N PHE A 98 9.43 -17.71 6.09
CA PHE A 98 10.36 -16.58 6.06
C PHE A 98 10.11 -15.51 7.14
N ASP A 99 8.87 -15.40 7.65
CA ASP A 99 8.50 -14.43 8.68
C ASP A 99 7.29 -14.92 9.50
N GLN A 100 7.08 -14.33 10.67
CA GLN A 100 5.95 -14.56 11.55
C GLN A 100 5.05 -13.31 11.63
N PHE A 101 4.01 -13.28 10.81
CA PHE A 101 3.01 -12.21 10.82
C PHE A 101 1.57 -12.74 10.61
N THR A 102 0.58 -11.98 11.04
CA THR A 102 -0.84 -12.23 10.78
C THR A 102 -1.42 -11.29 9.74
N LEU A 103 -2.62 -11.56 9.21
CA LEU A 103 -3.32 -10.62 8.34
C LEU A 103 -3.68 -9.30 9.04
N VAL A 104 -3.82 -9.32 10.37
CA VAL A 104 -4.04 -8.11 11.17
C VAL A 104 -2.76 -7.26 11.20
N ASP A 105 -1.59 -7.89 11.36
CA ASP A 105 -0.31 -7.19 11.30
C ASP A 105 -0.12 -6.48 9.95
N MET A 106 -0.59 -7.08 8.86
CA MET A 106 -0.52 -6.51 7.51
C MET A 106 -1.37 -5.23 7.32
N LYS A 107 -2.27 -4.91 8.26
CA LYS A 107 -3.03 -3.64 8.29
C LYS A 107 -2.32 -2.54 9.09
N ASN A 108 -1.27 -2.87 9.84
CA ASN A 108 -0.33 -1.90 10.38
C ASN A 108 0.79 -1.72 9.35
N TYR A 109 0.96 -0.50 8.85
CA TYR A 109 1.82 -0.26 7.71
C TYR A 109 3.30 -0.49 8.02
N GLU A 110 3.78 -0.11 9.20
CA GLU A 110 5.16 -0.37 9.62
C GLU A 110 5.46 -1.87 9.69
N LYS A 111 4.52 -2.66 10.24
CA LYS A 111 4.63 -4.12 10.26
C LYS A 111 4.61 -4.69 8.84
N PHE A 112 3.77 -4.17 7.96
CA PHE A 112 3.75 -4.58 6.55
C PHE A 112 5.09 -4.30 5.85
N VAL A 113 5.65 -3.10 6.01
CA VAL A 113 6.97 -2.74 5.44
C VAL A 113 8.04 -3.70 5.96
N ARG A 114 8.03 -4.02 7.26
CA ARG A 114 8.95 -5.01 7.83
C ARG A 114 8.78 -6.39 7.19
N VAL A 115 7.55 -6.85 6.94
CA VAL A 115 7.30 -8.14 6.27
C VAL A 115 7.89 -8.15 4.85
N VAL A 116 7.72 -7.06 4.09
CA VAL A 116 8.32 -6.94 2.74
C VAL A 116 9.85 -6.92 2.81
N TYR A 117 10.41 -6.24 3.80
CA TYR A 117 11.86 -6.23 4.02
C TYR A 117 12.39 -7.62 4.41
N ASN A 118 11.73 -8.31 5.33
CA ASN A 118 12.08 -9.66 5.74
C ASN A 118 12.00 -10.65 4.58
N PHE A 119 10.98 -10.53 3.73
CA PHE A 119 10.89 -11.29 2.47
C PHE A 119 12.13 -11.04 1.61
N ARG A 120 12.46 -9.77 1.35
CA ARG A 120 13.63 -9.39 0.55
C ARG A 120 14.93 -9.98 1.09
N GLN A 121 15.16 -9.91 2.40
CA GLN A 121 16.36 -10.45 3.05
C GLN A 121 16.41 -11.98 2.99
N TYR A 122 15.30 -12.64 3.30
CA TYR A 122 15.25 -14.11 3.35
C TYR A 122 15.60 -14.75 2.00
N TYR A 123 15.12 -14.17 0.90
CA TYR A 123 15.41 -14.64 -0.45
C TYR A 123 16.67 -14.04 -1.07
N LYS A 124 17.46 -13.27 -0.31
CA LYS A 124 18.70 -12.60 -0.76
C LYS A 124 18.49 -11.69 -1.98
N LEU A 125 17.42 -10.90 -1.94
CA LEU A 125 16.98 -10.00 -3.02
C LEU A 125 17.38 -8.54 -2.74
N GLU A 126 18.47 -8.31 -2.01
CA GLU A 126 18.92 -6.97 -1.62
C GLU A 126 19.38 -6.12 -2.79
N GLU A 127 19.70 -6.72 -3.94
CA GLU A 127 19.97 -5.96 -5.16
C GLU A 127 18.72 -5.27 -5.74
N PHE A 128 17.51 -5.77 -5.43
CA PHE A 128 16.25 -5.22 -5.90
C PHE A 128 15.68 -4.22 -4.90
N THR A 129 15.07 -3.14 -5.40
CA THR A 129 14.40 -2.15 -4.55
C THR A 129 13.09 -2.68 -3.98
N ILE A 130 12.59 -2.05 -2.92
CA ILE A 130 11.29 -2.41 -2.33
C ILE A 130 10.16 -2.33 -3.36
N ARG A 131 10.20 -1.36 -4.27
CA ARG A 131 9.27 -1.25 -5.40
C ARG A 131 9.38 -2.43 -6.36
N GLN A 132 10.58 -2.94 -6.62
CA GLN A 132 10.72 -4.11 -7.48
C GLN A 132 10.16 -5.37 -6.81
N ILE A 133 10.34 -5.49 -5.49
CA ILE A 133 9.77 -6.59 -4.69
C ILE A 133 8.23 -6.52 -4.70
N ASP A 134 7.62 -5.35 -4.49
CA ASP A 134 6.16 -5.25 -4.48
C ASP A 134 5.53 -5.51 -5.86
N ILE A 135 6.15 -5.03 -6.95
CA ILE A 135 5.74 -5.32 -8.33
C ILE A 135 5.84 -6.82 -8.60
N PHE A 136 6.93 -7.46 -8.18
CA PHE A 136 7.11 -8.91 -8.33
C PHE A 136 5.98 -9.69 -7.64
N LEU A 137 5.69 -9.37 -6.37
CA LEU A 137 4.62 -10.03 -5.60
C LEU A 137 3.24 -9.81 -6.25
N TRP A 138 2.98 -8.61 -6.77
CA TRP A 138 1.74 -8.29 -7.46
C TRP A 138 1.59 -9.05 -8.79
N LEU A 139 2.63 -9.05 -9.64
CA LEU A 139 2.63 -9.75 -10.92
C LEU A 139 2.39 -11.25 -10.71
N LEU A 140 3.10 -11.84 -9.76
CA LEU A 140 2.95 -13.25 -9.43
C LEU A 140 1.52 -13.56 -8.97
N GLY A 141 0.96 -12.75 -8.07
CA GLY A 141 -0.42 -12.93 -7.61
C GLY A 141 -1.46 -12.80 -8.71
N LYS A 142 -1.24 -11.92 -9.70
CA LYS A 142 -2.08 -11.81 -10.90
C LYS A 142 -2.01 -13.05 -11.79
N GLU A 143 -0.81 -13.56 -12.05
CA GLU A 143 -0.64 -14.78 -12.86
C GLU A 143 -1.30 -16.00 -12.18
N PHE A 144 -1.14 -16.13 -10.85
CA PHE A 144 -1.86 -17.16 -10.09
C PHE A 144 -3.37 -17.07 -10.26
N LYS A 145 -3.95 -15.86 -10.17
CA LYS A 145 -5.40 -15.67 -10.35
C LYS A 145 -5.87 -16.12 -11.73
N LYS A 146 -5.17 -15.73 -12.81
CA LYS A 146 -5.50 -16.15 -14.18
C LYS A 146 -5.49 -17.67 -14.33
N SER A 147 -4.46 -18.33 -13.79
CA SER A 147 -4.32 -19.79 -13.88
C SER A 147 -5.46 -20.56 -13.20
N THR A 148 -6.07 -19.98 -12.16
CA THR A 148 -7.21 -20.59 -11.44
C THR A 148 -8.58 -20.28 -12.05
N GLU A 149 -8.68 -19.29 -12.95
CA GLU A 149 -9.92 -18.95 -13.66
C GLU A 149 -10.05 -19.69 -15.00
N THR A 150 -8.98 -20.37 -15.43
CA THR A 150 -8.93 -21.11 -16.70
C THR A 150 -9.06 -22.64 -16.50
N ASN A 151 -9.28 -23.09 -15.26
CA ASN A 151 -9.55 -24.48 -14.85
C ASN A 151 -10.91 -24.56 -14.18
#